data_AF-A0A542H4I0-F1
#
_entry.id   AF-A0A542H4I0-F1
#
_cell.length_a   1.000
_cell.length_b   1.000
_cell.length_c   1.000
_cell.angle_alpha   90.00
_cell.angle_beta   90.00
_cell.angle_gamma   90.00
#
_symmetry.space_group_name_H-M   'P 1'
#
loop_
_entity.id
_entity.type
_entity.pdbx_description
1 polymer ?
#
loop_
_entity_poly.entity_id
_entity_poly.type
_entity_poly.pdbx_seq_one_letter_code
_entity_poly.pdbx_strand_id
1 'polypeptide(L)'
;MTRDIAVVAFAQTDVLRTTDELSEVEMLMPVLHSVLDRTGLKTADIGFTCSGSSDYLAGRAFSFTLALDGVGAWPPISESHVEMDGAWALYEAWTKLLTGDADTALVYSYGKSSPGSLRDVLTRQLDPYYVAPLWPDSVALAALQAQALIDAGDTDERELAAIGTRSRRVATLNSRAQLRGAVPQGDYVVRPLRTGDCPPVGDGAAAVILAAGERARDLCSRPAWIRGIDHRIEAHSLGVRDLTDSPSTRLAAERAGVFERPVDTAELHAPFSAQEVVLRKALRLDDSVRVNLSGGALAANPMMAAGLIRVGEAAARIHRGESDRALAHATSGPCLQQNLVAVLEGEPR
;
A
#
# COMPACT_ATOMS: atom_id res chain seq x y z
N MET A 1 6.70 25.60 -14.10
CA MET A 1 6.82 25.45 -12.64
C MET A 1 6.22 24.11 -12.29
N THR A 2 6.95 23.25 -11.58
CA THR A 2 6.41 21.99 -11.06
C THR A 2 5.31 22.33 -10.07
N ARG A 3 4.10 21.79 -10.25
CA ARG A 3 2.95 22.05 -9.39
C ARG A 3 3.07 21.20 -8.13
N ASP A 4 2.96 21.80 -6.95
CA ASP A 4 2.90 21.05 -5.69
C ASP A 4 1.55 20.32 -5.60
N ILE A 5 1.58 19.04 -5.23
CA ILE A 5 0.40 18.17 -5.12
C ILE A 5 0.39 17.56 -3.70
N ALA A 6 -0.78 17.52 -3.08
CA ALA A 6 -0.96 16.95 -1.74
C ALA A 6 -2.09 15.93 -1.69
N VAL A 7 -1.97 14.99 -0.75
CA VAL A 7 -3.10 14.20 -0.27
C VAL A 7 -3.89 15.06 0.71
N VAL A 8 -5.16 15.34 0.40
CA VAL A 8 -6.05 16.20 1.21
C VAL A 8 -7.11 15.43 1.98
N ALA A 9 -7.45 14.21 1.53
CA ALA A 9 -8.33 13.31 2.24
C ALA A 9 -7.93 11.85 2.02
N PHE A 10 -8.26 11.01 3.00
CA PHE A 10 -8.04 9.56 2.98
C PHE A 10 -9.17 8.87 3.75
N ALA A 11 -9.69 7.77 3.22
CA ALA A 11 -10.58 6.87 3.93
C ALA A 11 -10.25 5.41 3.58
N GLN A 12 -10.56 4.51 4.50
CA GLN A 12 -10.50 3.06 4.29
C GLN A 12 -11.66 2.38 5.01
N THR A 13 -12.04 1.20 4.52
CA THR A 13 -12.99 0.32 5.21
C THR A 13 -12.31 -0.40 6.37
N ASP A 14 -13.11 -1.11 7.16
CA ASP A 14 -12.55 -2.20 7.96
C ASP A 14 -11.97 -3.26 7.01
N VAL A 15 -10.87 -3.90 7.41
CA VAL A 15 -10.36 -5.07 6.70
C VAL A 15 -10.97 -6.30 7.34
N LEU A 16 -11.78 -7.02 6.59
CA LEU A 16 -12.55 -8.17 7.05
C LEU A 16 -12.03 -9.45 6.40
N ARG A 17 -12.20 -10.60 7.07
CA ARG A 17 -11.77 -11.88 6.49
C ARG A 17 -12.56 -12.24 5.23
N THR A 18 -13.84 -11.91 5.23
CA THR A 18 -14.80 -12.18 4.16
C THR A 18 -15.78 -11.02 4.10
N THR A 19 -16.32 -10.77 2.90
CA THR A 19 -17.38 -9.78 2.63
C THR A 19 -18.34 -10.36 1.59
N ASP A 20 -18.77 -11.60 1.78
CA ASP A 20 -19.50 -12.38 0.77
C ASP A 20 -20.82 -11.70 0.36
N GLU A 21 -21.41 -10.96 1.29
CA GLU A 21 -22.64 -10.20 1.12
C GLU A 21 -22.48 -8.85 0.42
N LEU A 22 -21.25 -8.36 0.22
CA LEU A 22 -20.99 -7.06 -0.39
C LEU A 22 -20.42 -7.20 -1.79
N SER A 23 -20.97 -6.46 -2.74
CA SER A 23 -20.30 -6.17 -4.01
C SER A 23 -19.11 -5.24 -3.83
N GLU A 24 -18.22 -5.20 -4.82
CA GLU A 24 -17.08 -4.29 -4.87
C GLU A 24 -17.53 -2.82 -4.78
N VAL A 25 -18.67 -2.50 -5.40
CA VAL A 25 -19.30 -1.18 -5.33
C VAL A 25 -19.74 -0.86 -3.90
N GLU A 26 -20.45 -1.77 -3.23
CA GLU A 26 -20.89 -1.56 -1.84
C GLU A 26 -19.72 -1.43 -0.86
N MET A 27 -18.58 -2.08 -1.15
CA MET A 27 -17.35 -1.88 -0.39
C MET A 27 -16.74 -0.49 -0.59
N LEU A 28 -16.82 0.06 -1.81
CA LEU A 28 -16.24 1.35 -2.17
C LEU A 28 -17.08 2.54 -1.70
N MET A 29 -18.41 2.45 -1.78
CA MET A 29 -19.32 3.57 -1.51
C MET A 29 -19.03 4.30 -0.18
N PRO A 30 -18.82 3.60 0.97
CA PRO A 30 -18.51 4.27 2.23
C PRO A 30 -17.20 5.07 2.20
N VAL A 31 -16.16 4.58 1.52
CA VAL A 31 -14.87 5.28 1.46
C VAL A 31 -14.90 6.45 0.49
N LEU A 32 -15.60 6.30 -0.64
CA LEU A 32 -15.81 7.38 -1.60
C LEU A 32 -16.59 8.55 -0.99
N HIS A 33 -17.72 8.26 -0.34
CA HIS A 33 -18.50 9.28 0.38
C HIS A 33 -17.66 9.94 1.48
N SER A 34 -16.92 9.15 2.26
CA SER A 34 -16.11 9.69 3.35
C SER A 34 -15.06 10.69 2.88
N VAL A 35 -14.40 10.49 1.74
CA VAL A 35 -13.41 11.46 1.25
C VAL A 35 -14.04 12.70 0.60
N LEU A 36 -15.18 12.54 -0.07
CA LEU A 36 -15.93 13.66 -0.63
C LEU A 36 -16.52 14.54 0.47
N ASP A 37 -17.16 13.94 1.48
CA ASP A 37 -17.73 14.66 2.62
C ASP A 37 -16.68 15.45 3.40
N ARG A 38 -15.47 14.87 3.58
CA ARG A 38 -14.36 15.54 4.28
C ARG A 38 -13.80 16.74 3.53
N THR A 39 -13.93 16.78 2.20
CA THR A 39 -13.40 17.84 1.35
C THR A 39 -14.48 18.83 0.90
N GLY A 40 -15.76 18.47 1.04
CA GLY A 40 -16.88 19.21 0.49
C GLY A 40 -16.94 19.19 -1.05
N LEU A 41 -16.13 18.35 -1.70
CA LEU A 41 -16.14 18.17 -3.15
C LEU A 41 -17.37 17.38 -3.57
N LYS A 42 -17.93 17.75 -4.71
CA LYS A 42 -18.87 16.92 -5.46
C LYS A 42 -18.12 16.11 -6.51
N THR A 43 -18.73 15.06 -7.03
CA THR A 43 -18.18 14.29 -8.15
C THR A 43 -17.82 15.19 -9.34
N ALA A 44 -18.61 16.23 -9.61
CA ALA A 44 -18.36 17.21 -10.67
C ALA A 44 -17.09 18.07 -10.47
N ASP A 45 -16.57 18.13 -9.23
CA ASP A 45 -15.36 18.90 -8.90
C ASP A 45 -14.08 18.04 -9.02
N ILE A 46 -14.21 16.76 -9.37
CA ILE A 46 -13.09 15.83 -9.57
C ILE A 46 -12.67 15.87 -11.04
N GLY A 47 -11.46 16.39 -11.31
CA GLY A 47 -10.94 16.49 -12.67
C GLY A 47 -10.40 15.18 -13.25
N PHE A 48 -10.00 14.24 -12.38
CA PHE A 48 -9.50 12.94 -12.79
C PHE A 48 -9.83 11.86 -11.76
N THR A 49 -10.24 10.68 -12.22
CA THR A 49 -10.46 9.52 -11.37
C THR A 49 -9.50 8.42 -11.77
N CYS A 50 -8.84 7.79 -10.80
CA CYS A 50 -7.96 6.66 -11.07
C CYS A 50 -8.20 5.51 -10.10
N SER A 51 -8.35 4.31 -10.64
CA SER A 51 -8.67 3.12 -9.87
C SER A 51 -7.51 2.11 -9.87
N GLY A 52 -7.27 1.47 -8.73
CA GLY A 52 -6.33 0.36 -8.60
C GLY A 52 -7.04 -0.91 -8.14
N SER A 53 -7.03 -1.96 -8.95
CA SER A 53 -7.65 -3.25 -8.58
C SER A 53 -7.09 -4.40 -9.40
N SER A 54 -7.56 -5.63 -9.13
CA SER A 54 -7.33 -6.74 -10.04
C SER A 54 -8.50 -7.71 -10.17
N ASP A 55 -8.84 -8.04 -11.41
CA ASP A 55 -9.91 -8.97 -11.77
C ASP A 55 -9.66 -10.40 -11.26
N TYR A 56 -8.39 -10.79 -11.14
CA TYR A 56 -7.99 -12.13 -10.68
C TYR A 56 -8.38 -12.41 -9.23
N LEU A 57 -8.47 -11.38 -8.39
CA LEU A 57 -8.80 -11.56 -6.97
C LEU A 57 -10.27 -11.93 -6.76
N ALA A 58 -11.17 -11.22 -7.44
CA ALA A 58 -12.61 -11.49 -7.39
C ALA A 58 -13.02 -12.65 -8.32
N GLY A 59 -12.14 -13.08 -9.23
CA GLY A 59 -12.46 -14.11 -10.24
C GLY A 59 -13.51 -13.65 -11.25
N ARG A 60 -13.62 -12.34 -11.48
CA ARG A 60 -14.61 -11.70 -12.35
C ARG A 60 -13.91 -10.82 -13.37
N ALA A 61 -14.22 -11.00 -14.65
CA ALA A 61 -13.70 -10.14 -15.71
C ALA A 61 -14.39 -8.77 -15.66
N PHE A 62 -13.63 -7.72 -15.96
CA PHE A 62 -14.08 -6.33 -16.01
C PHE A 62 -14.66 -5.85 -14.67
N SER A 63 -14.12 -6.32 -13.55
CA SER A 63 -14.62 -5.96 -12.21
C SER A 63 -14.48 -4.46 -11.94
N PHE A 64 -13.44 -3.83 -12.48
CA PHE A 64 -13.22 -2.38 -12.40
C PHE A 64 -14.32 -1.56 -13.08
N THR A 65 -14.93 -2.07 -14.16
CA THR A 65 -16.02 -1.36 -14.85
C THR A 65 -17.25 -1.24 -13.95
N LEU A 66 -17.52 -2.27 -13.14
CA LEU A 66 -18.61 -2.23 -12.16
C LEU A 66 -18.29 -1.28 -11.00
N ALA A 67 -17.02 -1.17 -10.59
CA ALA A 67 -16.61 -0.23 -9.55
C ALA A 67 -16.92 1.24 -9.89
N LEU A 68 -16.99 1.59 -11.18
CA LEU A 68 -17.39 2.92 -11.65
C LEU A 68 -18.82 3.29 -11.29
N ASP A 69 -19.72 2.31 -11.08
CA ASP A 69 -21.07 2.59 -10.60
C ASP A 69 -21.06 3.26 -9.22
N GLY A 70 -20.02 3.01 -8.41
CA GLY A 70 -19.82 3.67 -7.11
C GLY A 70 -19.30 5.10 -7.21
N VAL A 71 -18.60 5.45 -8.29
CA VAL A 71 -18.11 6.81 -8.54
C VAL A 71 -19.19 7.67 -9.20
N GLY A 72 -19.99 7.05 -10.08
CA GLY A 72 -21.00 7.70 -10.89
C GLY A 72 -20.47 8.14 -12.25
N ALA A 73 -21.28 7.91 -13.30
CA ALA A 73 -20.92 8.22 -14.68
C ALA A 73 -21.31 9.64 -15.13
N TRP A 74 -22.02 10.41 -14.29
CA TRP A 74 -22.49 11.76 -14.62
C TRP A 74 -22.15 12.78 -13.50
N PRO A 75 -21.59 13.96 -13.82
CA PRO A 75 -21.14 14.39 -15.16
C PRO A 75 -20.02 13.48 -15.72
N PRO A 76 -19.75 13.51 -17.04
CA PRO A 76 -18.76 12.62 -17.64
C PRO A 76 -17.41 12.77 -16.95
N ILE A 77 -16.87 11.65 -16.48
CA ILE A 77 -15.60 11.61 -15.76
C ILE A 77 -14.46 11.25 -16.73
N SER A 78 -13.28 11.78 -16.45
CA SER A 78 -12.03 11.28 -17.02
C SER A 78 -11.49 10.22 -16.07
N GLU A 79 -11.51 8.96 -16.50
CA GLU A 79 -11.12 7.82 -15.67
C GLU A 79 -10.03 6.98 -16.31
N SER A 80 -9.19 6.40 -15.46
CA SER A 80 -8.18 5.42 -15.81
C SER A 80 -8.11 4.31 -14.76
N HIS A 81 -7.82 3.09 -15.20
CA HIS A 81 -7.64 1.93 -14.34
C HIS A 81 -6.22 1.39 -14.45
N VAL A 82 -5.59 1.17 -13.30
CA VAL A 82 -4.31 0.49 -13.17
C VAL A 82 -4.58 -0.89 -12.58
N GLU A 83 -4.21 -1.94 -13.30
CA GLU A 83 -4.27 -3.34 -12.85
C GLU A 83 -3.16 -3.65 -11.82
N MET A 84 -3.12 -2.87 -10.73
CA MET A 84 -2.17 -2.95 -9.62
C MET A 84 -2.77 -2.35 -8.34
N ASP A 85 -1.97 -2.30 -7.27
CA ASP A 85 -2.34 -1.61 -6.05
C ASP A 85 -2.59 -0.11 -6.27
N GLY A 86 -3.56 0.44 -5.54
CA GLY A 86 -3.96 1.84 -5.60
C GLY A 86 -2.83 2.85 -5.39
N ALA A 87 -1.68 2.45 -4.81
CA ALA A 87 -0.49 3.28 -4.79
C ALA A 87 0.05 3.62 -6.21
N TRP A 88 -0.05 2.70 -7.17
CA TRP A 88 0.30 2.98 -8.57
C TRP A 88 -0.77 3.82 -9.28
N ALA A 89 -2.05 3.60 -8.97
CA ALA A 89 -3.13 4.49 -9.41
C ALA A 89 -2.92 5.93 -8.88
N LEU A 90 -2.42 6.07 -7.65
CA LEU A 90 -2.02 7.36 -7.08
C LEU A 90 -0.87 7.99 -7.85
N TYR A 91 0.14 7.21 -8.25
CA TYR A 91 1.25 7.71 -9.06
C TYR A 91 0.79 8.21 -10.44
N GLU A 92 -0.14 7.51 -11.08
CA GLU A 92 -0.73 7.96 -12.34
C GLU A 92 -1.53 9.25 -12.15
N ALA A 93 -2.41 9.31 -11.14
CA ALA A 93 -3.16 10.52 -10.82
C ALA A 93 -2.26 11.71 -10.48
N TRP A 94 -1.17 11.48 -9.74
CA TRP A 94 -0.16 12.49 -9.46
C TRP A 94 0.50 13.00 -10.75
N THR A 95 0.87 12.08 -11.66
CA THR A 95 1.43 12.43 -12.97
C THR A 95 0.44 13.24 -13.81
N LYS A 96 -0.86 12.89 -13.77
CA LYS A 96 -1.92 13.63 -14.44
C LYS A 96 -2.09 15.04 -13.90
N LEU A 97 -2.01 15.24 -12.58
CA LEU A 97 -2.07 16.58 -11.98
C LEU A 97 -0.83 17.42 -12.32
N LEU A 98 0.33 16.79 -12.52
CA LEU A 98 1.54 17.50 -12.97
C LEU A 98 1.42 18.07 -14.39
N THR A 99 0.63 17.46 -15.28
CA THR A 99 0.40 18.01 -16.63
C THR A 99 -0.39 19.31 -16.59
N GLY A 100 -1.16 19.51 -15.52
CA GLY A 100 -2.03 20.65 -15.32
C GLY A 100 -3.39 20.54 -15.99
N ASP A 101 -3.74 19.37 -16.54
CA ASP A 101 -5.07 19.13 -17.12
C ASP A 101 -6.18 19.00 -16.06
N ALA A 102 -5.81 18.73 -14.81
CA ALA A 102 -6.72 18.64 -13.67
C ALA A 102 -6.05 19.22 -12.42
N ASP A 103 -6.87 19.69 -11.48
CA ASP A 103 -6.43 20.26 -10.20
C ASP A 103 -6.76 19.36 -9.00
N THR A 104 -7.66 18.40 -9.20
CA THR A 104 -8.16 17.45 -8.21
C THR A 104 -8.22 16.06 -8.83
N ALA A 105 -7.87 15.04 -8.05
CA ALA A 105 -8.04 13.66 -8.47
C ALA A 105 -8.59 12.79 -7.34
N LEU A 106 -9.54 11.92 -7.67
CA LEU A 106 -10.02 10.85 -6.82
C LEU A 106 -9.25 9.57 -7.16
N VAL A 107 -8.58 8.99 -6.17
CA VAL A 107 -7.91 7.70 -6.32
C VAL A 107 -8.59 6.72 -5.39
N TYR A 108 -8.99 5.56 -5.90
CA TYR A 108 -9.60 4.53 -5.08
C TYR A 108 -9.09 3.14 -5.46
N SER A 109 -9.18 2.22 -4.51
CA SER A 109 -8.81 0.83 -4.73
C SER A 109 -9.57 -0.10 -3.80
N TYR A 110 -9.67 -1.36 -4.22
CA TYR A 110 -10.26 -2.43 -3.43
C TYR A 110 -9.52 -3.73 -3.64
N GLY A 111 -9.50 -4.53 -2.58
CA GLY A 111 -9.08 -5.92 -2.59
C GLY A 111 -10.21 -6.80 -2.12
N LYS A 112 -10.64 -7.74 -2.95
CA LYS A 112 -11.61 -8.78 -2.59
C LYS A 112 -10.96 -10.14 -2.79
N SER A 113 -10.14 -10.55 -1.82
CA SER A 113 -9.30 -11.75 -1.90
C SER A 113 -9.98 -12.99 -1.32
N SER A 114 -11.05 -12.80 -0.53
CA SER A 114 -11.80 -13.89 0.11
C SER A 114 -12.51 -14.88 -0.82
N PRO A 115 -12.97 -14.53 -2.04
CA PRO A 115 -13.70 -15.46 -2.90
C PRO A 115 -12.85 -16.62 -3.46
N GLY A 116 -11.52 -16.50 -3.41
CA GLY A 116 -10.62 -17.45 -4.06
C GLY A 116 -9.32 -17.70 -3.30
N SER A 117 -8.44 -18.50 -3.92
CA SER A 117 -7.12 -18.78 -3.38
C SER A 117 -6.13 -17.71 -3.82
N LEU A 118 -5.85 -16.76 -2.93
CA LEU A 118 -4.85 -15.72 -3.15
C LEU A 118 -3.49 -16.30 -3.53
N ARG A 119 -3.13 -17.45 -2.95
CA ARG A 119 -1.88 -18.16 -3.23
C ARG A 119 -1.81 -18.65 -4.68
N ASP A 120 -2.90 -19.23 -5.18
CA ASP A 120 -2.95 -19.72 -6.56
C ASP A 120 -2.95 -18.57 -7.55
N VAL A 121 -3.69 -17.50 -7.25
CA VAL A 121 -3.71 -16.27 -8.06
C VAL A 121 -2.30 -15.67 -8.17
N LEU A 122 -1.62 -15.45 -7.04
CA LEU A 122 -0.28 -14.87 -7.04
C LEU A 122 0.77 -15.77 -7.70
N THR A 123 0.58 -17.08 -7.71
CA THR A 123 1.50 -18.02 -8.40
C THR A 123 1.47 -17.80 -9.91
N ARG A 124 0.35 -17.30 -10.47
CA ARG A 124 0.23 -16.99 -11.90
C ARG A 124 1.02 -15.77 -12.35
N GLN A 125 1.49 -14.93 -11.43
CA GLN A 125 2.29 -13.75 -11.75
C GLN A 125 3.76 -14.09 -12.05
N LEU A 126 4.16 -15.35 -11.84
CA LEU A 126 5.54 -15.82 -11.99
C LEU A 126 5.86 -16.09 -13.46
N ASP A 127 7.15 -16.19 -13.76
CA ASP A 127 7.65 -16.51 -15.10
C ASP A 127 6.99 -17.80 -15.62
N PRO A 128 6.28 -17.75 -16.76
CA PRO A 128 5.45 -18.87 -17.22
C PRO A 128 6.26 -20.08 -17.70
N TYR A 129 7.57 -19.93 -17.94
CA TYR A 129 8.41 -20.98 -18.54
C TYR A 129 9.23 -21.73 -17.50
N TYR A 130 9.75 -21.02 -16.49
CA TYR A 130 10.74 -21.58 -15.57
C TYR A 130 10.24 -21.69 -14.13
N VAL A 131 9.42 -20.74 -13.67
CA VAL A 131 9.05 -20.65 -12.25
C VAL A 131 7.60 -21.08 -12.02
N ALA A 132 6.65 -20.56 -12.80
CA ALA A 132 5.24 -20.90 -12.65
C ALA A 132 4.95 -22.41 -12.77
N PRO A 133 5.62 -23.20 -13.64
CA PRO A 133 5.42 -24.65 -13.70
C PRO A 133 5.82 -25.40 -12.41
N LEU A 134 6.66 -24.80 -11.57
CA LEU A 134 7.05 -25.37 -10.27
C LEU A 134 6.02 -25.06 -9.16
N TRP A 135 5.10 -24.13 -9.43
CA TRP A 135 4.02 -23.71 -8.54
C TRP A 135 4.42 -23.25 -7.12
N PRO A 136 5.48 -22.44 -6.93
CA PRO A 136 5.79 -21.93 -5.60
C PRO A 136 4.80 -20.82 -5.23
N ASP A 137 4.09 -21.01 -4.11
CA ASP A 137 3.18 -19.99 -3.61
C ASP A 137 3.92 -18.76 -3.04
N SER A 138 3.19 -17.67 -2.81
CA SER A 138 3.75 -16.43 -2.29
C SER A 138 4.42 -16.57 -0.92
N VAL A 139 3.98 -17.52 -0.09
CA VAL A 139 4.55 -17.77 1.24
C VAL A 139 5.85 -18.55 1.12
N ALA A 140 5.92 -19.53 0.22
CA ALA A 140 7.15 -20.26 -0.08
C ALA A 140 8.24 -19.33 -0.63
N LEU A 141 7.88 -18.41 -1.53
CA LEU A 141 8.81 -17.40 -2.05
C LEU A 141 9.29 -16.45 -0.94
N ALA A 142 8.39 -15.98 -0.09
CA ALA A 142 8.77 -15.15 1.06
C ALA A 142 9.62 -15.92 2.08
N ALA A 143 9.40 -17.23 2.24
CA ALA A 143 10.22 -18.09 3.11
C ALA A 143 11.64 -18.25 2.56
N LEU A 144 11.83 -18.33 1.24
CA LEU A 144 13.17 -18.29 0.63
C LEU A 144 13.89 -16.97 0.92
N GLN A 145 13.17 -15.83 0.83
CA GLN A 145 13.72 -14.53 1.20
C GLN A 145 14.09 -14.47 2.68
N ALA A 146 13.22 -14.97 3.57
CA ALA A 146 13.51 -15.03 5.00
C ALA A 146 14.71 -15.92 5.33
N GLN A 147 14.82 -17.09 4.69
CA GLN A 147 15.96 -17.98 4.87
C GLN A 147 17.26 -17.32 4.39
N ALA A 148 17.25 -16.64 3.25
CA ALA A 148 18.43 -15.92 2.75
C ALA A 148 18.93 -14.84 3.74
N LEU A 149 18.01 -14.12 4.39
CA LEU A 149 18.36 -13.14 5.43
C LEU A 149 18.96 -13.79 6.68
N ILE A 150 18.42 -14.93 7.12
CA ILE A 150 18.95 -15.69 8.26
C ILE A 150 20.35 -16.22 7.93
N ASP A 151 20.54 -16.79 6.73
CA ASP A 151 21.83 -17.33 6.29
C ASP A 151 22.90 -16.23 6.16
N ALA A 152 22.49 -15.01 5.77
CA ALA A 152 23.35 -13.84 5.73
C ALA A 152 23.64 -13.23 7.12
N GLY A 153 22.91 -13.65 8.16
CA GLY A 153 23.01 -13.07 9.50
C GLY A 153 22.34 -11.71 9.66
N ASP A 154 21.47 -11.32 8.70
CA ASP A 154 20.72 -10.06 8.74
C ASP A 154 19.53 -10.13 9.73
N THR A 155 19.05 -11.33 10.09
CA THR A 155 18.00 -11.51 11.10
C THR A 155 17.94 -12.96 11.65
N ASP A 156 17.04 -13.22 12.60
CA ASP A 156 16.72 -14.54 13.14
C ASP A 156 15.19 -14.73 13.34
N GLU A 157 14.72 -15.97 13.59
CA GLU A 157 13.29 -16.24 13.83
C GLU A 157 12.70 -15.44 15.02
N ARG A 158 13.53 -15.07 16.01
CA ARG A 158 13.08 -14.33 17.20
C ARG A 158 12.81 -12.87 16.84
N GLU A 159 13.65 -12.25 16.02
CA GLU A 159 13.45 -10.91 15.49
C GLU A 159 12.23 -10.83 14.56
N LEU A 160 12.05 -11.82 13.68
CA LEU A 160 10.86 -11.91 12.85
C LEU A 160 9.57 -11.98 13.70
N ALA A 161 9.59 -12.79 14.76
CA ALA A 161 8.49 -12.86 15.72
C ALA A 161 8.25 -11.55 16.48
N ALA A 162 9.31 -10.81 16.79
CA ALA A 162 9.20 -9.50 17.43
C ALA A 162 8.52 -8.47 16.50
N ILE A 163 8.82 -8.49 15.19
CA ILE A 163 8.15 -7.66 14.19
C ILE A 163 6.65 -7.96 14.13
N GLY A 164 6.28 -9.24 14.02
CA GLY A 164 4.87 -9.68 14.02
C GLY A 164 4.12 -9.26 15.28
N THR A 165 4.71 -9.49 16.45
CA THR A 165 4.15 -9.11 17.75
C THR A 165 3.96 -7.59 17.87
N ARG A 166 4.96 -6.80 17.44
CA ARG A 166 4.90 -5.33 17.47
C ARG A 166 3.77 -4.83 16.59
N SER A 167 3.65 -5.33 15.36
CA SER A 167 2.60 -4.97 14.40
C SER A 167 1.21 -5.27 14.94
N ARG A 168 1.00 -6.45 15.53
CA ARG A 168 -0.26 -6.86 16.15
C ARG A 168 -0.62 -6.04 17.40
N ARG A 169 0.37 -5.62 18.18
CA ARG A 169 0.18 -4.77 19.36
C ARG A 169 -0.28 -3.38 18.95
N VAL A 170 0.39 -2.73 18.00
CA VAL A 170 -0.01 -1.37 17.56
C VAL A 170 -1.35 -1.38 16.82
N ALA A 171 -1.69 -2.47 16.13
CA ALA A 171 -3.00 -2.66 15.49
C ALA A 171 -4.19 -2.58 16.46
N THR A 172 -3.98 -2.73 17.78
CA THR A 172 -5.06 -2.51 18.77
C THR A 172 -5.58 -1.07 18.79
N LEU A 173 -4.76 -0.12 18.35
CA LEU A 173 -5.11 1.30 18.21
C LEU A 173 -5.80 1.60 16.88
N ASN A 174 -5.79 0.66 15.93
CA ASN A 174 -6.40 0.82 14.62
C ASN A 174 -7.74 0.07 14.57
N SER A 175 -8.84 0.81 14.60
CA SER A 175 -10.19 0.24 14.52
C SER A 175 -10.53 -0.42 13.18
N ARG A 176 -9.69 -0.26 12.16
CA ARG A 176 -9.85 -0.84 10.81
C ARG A 176 -9.05 -2.13 10.60
N ALA A 177 -8.11 -2.47 11.50
CA ALA A 177 -7.24 -3.64 11.33
C ALA A 177 -8.00 -4.95 11.55
N GLN A 178 -7.76 -5.97 10.71
CA GLN A 178 -8.38 -7.30 10.81
C GLN A 178 -7.86 -8.08 12.02
N LEU A 179 -6.56 -8.00 12.25
CA LEU A 179 -5.83 -8.77 13.24
C LEU A 179 -5.24 -7.84 14.32
N ARG A 180 -5.68 -8.02 15.58
CA ARG A 180 -5.27 -7.18 16.72
C ARG A 180 -4.89 -8.01 17.94
N GLY A 181 -4.15 -7.40 18.85
CA GLY A 181 -3.75 -7.99 20.12
C GLY A 181 -2.56 -8.92 19.99
N ALA A 182 -1.78 -9.03 21.08
CA ALA A 182 -0.64 -9.93 21.13
C ALA A 182 -1.13 -11.38 21.05
N VAL A 183 -0.79 -12.05 19.95
CA VAL A 183 -1.03 -13.49 19.77
C VAL A 183 0.31 -14.21 19.68
N PRO A 184 0.39 -15.49 20.09
CA PRO A 184 1.58 -16.30 19.86
C PRO A 184 1.96 -16.31 18.37
N GLN A 185 3.26 -16.44 18.08
CA GLN A 185 3.78 -16.47 16.72
C GLN A 185 3.20 -17.61 15.85
N GLY A 186 2.66 -18.65 16.50
CA GLY A 186 1.99 -19.76 15.85
C GLY A 186 2.94 -20.79 15.23
N ASP A 187 2.34 -21.71 14.48
CA ASP A 187 3.03 -22.80 13.82
C ASP A 187 3.73 -22.34 12.54
N TYR A 188 4.70 -23.15 12.08
CA TYR A 188 5.32 -22.96 10.78
C TYR A 188 4.30 -23.13 9.66
N VAL A 189 4.24 -22.14 8.76
CA VAL A 189 3.46 -22.23 7.52
C VAL A 189 4.38 -22.79 6.43
N VAL A 190 5.54 -22.17 6.24
CA VAL A 190 6.67 -22.68 5.44
C VAL A 190 7.92 -22.21 6.14
N ARG A 191 8.82 -23.13 6.55
CA ARG A 191 10.04 -22.75 7.28
C ARG A 191 10.88 -21.75 6.48
N PRO A 192 11.35 -20.64 7.10
CA PRO A 192 11.31 -20.32 8.54
C PRO A 192 10.06 -19.51 8.99
N LEU A 193 9.15 -19.16 8.09
CA LEU A 193 7.98 -18.34 8.38
C LEU A 193 6.90 -19.08 9.19
N ARG A 194 6.41 -18.41 10.23
CA ARG A 194 5.28 -18.85 11.06
C ARG A 194 4.05 -18.02 10.75
N THR A 195 2.92 -18.39 11.36
CA THR A 195 1.63 -17.71 11.15
C THR A 195 1.72 -16.21 11.45
N GLY A 196 2.45 -15.80 12.49
CA GLY A 196 2.66 -14.40 12.85
C GLY A 196 3.56 -13.60 11.90
N ASP A 197 4.27 -14.28 11.00
CA ASP A 197 5.10 -13.66 9.95
C ASP A 197 4.34 -13.44 8.64
N CYS A 198 3.14 -13.99 8.53
CA CYS A 198 2.34 -13.98 7.32
C CYS A 198 1.20 -12.94 7.43
N PRO A 199 0.81 -12.29 6.33
CA PRO A 199 -0.32 -11.37 6.33
C PRO A 199 -1.64 -12.15 6.43
N PRO A 200 -2.69 -11.59 7.05
CA PRO A 200 -4.03 -12.13 6.86
C PRO A 200 -4.48 -11.96 5.41
N VAL A 201 -5.32 -12.89 4.96
CA VAL A 201 -6.15 -12.67 3.77
C VAL A 201 -7.41 -11.93 4.23
N GLY A 202 -7.67 -10.78 3.60
CA GLY A 202 -8.82 -9.97 3.92
C GLY A 202 -9.25 -9.09 2.77
N ASP A 203 -10.51 -8.68 2.84
CA ASP A 203 -11.15 -7.78 1.91
C ASP A 203 -11.19 -6.37 2.50
N GLY A 204 -11.06 -5.37 1.65
CA GLY A 204 -11.17 -3.97 2.05
C GLY A 204 -10.96 -3.01 0.89
N ALA A 205 -11.31 -1.75 1.12
CA ALA A 205 -11.18 -0.68 0.14
C ALA A 205 -10.57 0.58 0.76
N ALA A 206 -9.97 1.42 -0.09
CA ALA A 206 -9.39 2.68 0.29
C ALA A 206 -9.62 3.74 -0.79
N ALA A 207 -9.68 5.00 -0.37
CA ALA A 207 -9.76 6.15 -1.26
C ALA A 207 -8.93 7.32 -0.73
N VAL A 208 -8.34 8.09 -1.64
CA VAL A 208 -7.69 9.36 -1.34
C VAL A 208 -8.12 10.43 -2.34
N ILE A 209 -8.06 11.69 -1.92
CA ILE A 209 -8.16 12.85 -2.81
C ILE A 209 -6.80 13.50 -2.91
N LEU A 210 -6.32 13.68 -4.14
CA LEU A 210 -5.19 14.54 -4.46
C LEU A 210 -5.69 15.91 -4.89
N ALA A 211 -4.96 16.97 -4.51
CA ALA A 211 -5.23 18.32 -4.97
C ALA A 211 -3.91 19.07 -5.23
N ALA A 212 -3.92 19.95 -6.25
CA ALA A 212 -2.75 20.70 -6.67
C ALA A 212 -2.80 22.17 -6.23
N GLY A 213 -1.66 22.70 -5.78
CA GLY A 213 -1.49 24.12 -5.43
C GLY A 213 -2.46 24.60 -4.35
N GLU A 214 -2.96 25.82 -4.51
CA GLU A 214 -3.87 26.46 -3.53
C GLU A 214 -5.14 25.64 -3.26
N ARG A 215 -5.61 24.87 -4.25
CA ARG A 215 -6.77 23.99 -4.07
C ARG A 215 -6.56 22.99 -2.93
N ALA A 216 -5.33 22.56 -2.68
CA ALA A 216 -5.06 21.66 -1.56
C ALA A 216 -5.28 22.34 -0.20
N ARG A 217 -4.89 23.62 -0.08
CA ARG A 217 -5.06 24.43 1.14
C ARG A 217 -6.53 24.74 1.43
N ASP A 218 -7.32 24.93 0.38
CA ASP A 218 -8.76 25.15 0.50
C ASP A 218 -9.49 23.90 1.06
N LEU A 219 -9.00 22.71 0.71
CA LEU A 219 -9.68 21.45 1.01
C LEU A 219 -9.19 20.78 2.30
N CYS A 220 -8.00 21.13 2.79
CA CYS A 220 -7.42 20.55 3.99
C CYS A 220 -6.58 21.59 4.72
N SER A 221 -6.79 21.73 6.03
CA SER A 221 -6.06 22.70 6.87
C SER A 221 -4.56 22.41 6.98
N ARG A 222 -4.16 21.14 6.82
CA ARG A 222 -2.76 20.71 6.85
C ARG A 222 -2.56 19.61 5.80
N PRO A 223 -2.49 19.95 4.51
CA PRO A 223 -2.32 18.98 3.44
C PRO A 223 -1.02 18.19 3.61
N ALA A 224 -1.02 16.92 3.17
CA ALA A 224 0.18 16.11 3.13
C ALA A 224 0.81 16.22 1.73
N TRP A 225 1.74 17.15 1.57
CA TRP A 225 2.40 17.46 0.30
C TRP A 225 3.32 16.33 -0.14
N ILE A 226 3.14 15.82 -1.36
CA ILE A 226 4.02 14.82 -1.96
C ILE A 226 5.29 15.54 -2.41
N ARG A 227 6.37 15.43 -1.63
CA ARG A 227 7.67 16.05 -1.93
C ARG A 227 8.52 15.24 -2.89
N GLY A 228 8.30 13.93 -2.91
CA GLY A 228 8.90 13.05 -3.89
C GLY A 228 8.12 11.73 -3.93
N ILE A 229 8.01 11.17 -5.14
CA ILE A 229 7.43 9.86 -5.36
C ILE A 229 8.13 9.23 -6.56
N ASP A 230 8.52 7.97 -6.43
CA ASP A 230 9.17 7.21 -7.51
C ASP A 230 8.83 5.73 -7.34
N HIS A 231 8.78 5.00 -8.45
CA HIS A 231 8.63 3.55 -8.42
C HIS A 231 9.67 2.87 -9.30
N ARG A 232 10.16 1.72 -8.85
CA ARG A 232 11.19 0.93 -9.51
C ARG A 232 10.81 -0.53 -9.51
N ILE A 233 11.36 -1.27 -10.46
CA ILE A 233 11.17 -2.71 -10.59
C ILE A 233 12.53 -3.41 -10.59
N GLU A 234 12.57 -4.60 -10.02
CA GLU A 234 13.69 -5.52 -10.09
C GLU A 234 13.47 -6.56 -11.18
N ALA A 235 14.53 -7.31 -11.48
CA ALA A 235 14.47 -8.41 -12.44
C ALA A 235 13.31 -9.36 -12.10
N HIS A 236 12.60 -9.81 -13.12
CA HIS A 236 11.46 -10.71 -12.93
C HIS A 236 11.90 -12.09 -12.40
N SER A 237 13.03 -12.60 -12.87
CA SER A 237 13.57 -13.88 -12.41
C SER A 237 14.16 -13.77 -11.00
N LEU A 238 13.70 -14.61 -10.08
CA LEU A 238 14.19 -14.65 -8.71
C LEU A 238 15.66 -15.06 -8.61
N GLY A 239 16.13 -15.95 -9.49
CA GLY A 239 17.47 -16.53 -9.41
C GLY A 239 18.62 -15.56 -9.71
N VAL A 240 18.32 -14.35 -10.21
CA VAL A 240 19.32 -13.30 -10.48
C VAL A 240 19.26 -12.15 -9.48
N ARG A 241 18.40 -12.25 -8.47
CA ARG A 241 18.23 -11.24 -7.42
C ARG A 241 18.97 -11.67 -6.16
N ASP A 242 19.55 -10.70 -5.48
CA ASP A 242 19.90 -10.85 -4.07
C ASP A 242 18.64 -10.60 -3.24
N LEU A 243 18.12 -11.64 -2.59
CA LEU A 243 16.87 -11.55 -1.82
C LEU A 243 17.07 -10.80 -0.48
N THR A 244 18.32 -10.52 -0.08
CA THR A 244 18.66 -9.80 1.15
C THR A 244 18.76 -8.27 0.98
N ASP A 245 18.71 -7.78 -0.27
CA ASP A 245 18.65 -6.35 -0.61
C ASP A 245 17.35 -6.04 -1.39
N SER A 246 17.02 -4.75 -1.49
CA SER A 246 16.04 -4.25 -2.46
C SER A 246 16.59 -3.02 -3.18
N PRO A 247 17.35 -3.21 -4.28
CA PRO A 247 17.88 -2.12 -5.09
C PRO A 247 16.77 -1.19 -5.61
N SER A 248 15.60 -1.72 -5.94
CA SER A 248 14.47 -0.92 -6.41
C SER A 248 13.94 0.03 -5.33
N THR A 249 13.76 -0.46 -4.10
CA THR A 249 13.36 0.37 -2.95
C THR A 249 14.38 1.48 -2.70
N ARG A 250 15.66 1.15 -2.69
CA ARG A 250 16.75 2.10 -2.44
C ARG A 250 16.83 3.20 -3.51
N LEU A 251 16.71 2.83 -4.79
CA LEU A 251 16.69 3.78 -5.90
C LEU A 251 15.44 4.66 -5.89
N ALA A 252 14.26 4.08 -5.62
CA ALA A 252 13.03 4.83 -5.47
C ALA A 252 13.12 5.84 -4.32
N ALA A 253 13.70 5.42 -3.19
CA ALA A 253 13.92 6.29 -2.03
C ALA A 253 14.89 7.44 -2.32
N GLU A 254 15.96 7.19 -3.07
CA GLU A 254 16.88 8.23 -3.52
C GLU A 254 16.16 9.27 -4.39
N ARG A 255 15.34 8.81 -5.35
CA ARG A 255 14.60 9.70 -6.27
C ARG A 255 13.44 10.43 -5.61
N ALA A 256 12.81 9.81 -4.61
CA ALA A 256 11.78 10.42 -3.79
C ALA A 256 12.34 11.38 -2.71
N GLY A 257 13.67 11.54 -2.62
CA GLY A 257 14.32 12.45 -1.67
C GLY A 257 14.32 11.94 -0.22
N VAL A 258 14.12 10.65 0.02
CA VAL A 258 14.07 10.06 1.39
C VAL A 258 15.33 10.42 2.18
N PHE A 259 16.50 10.32 1.55
CA PHE A 259 17.80 10.48 2.20
C PHE A 259 18.25 11.94 2.40
N GLU A 260 17.47 12.91 1.96
CA GLU A 260 17.81 14.33 2.11
C GLU A 260 17.73 14.81 3.57
N ARG A 261 16.83 14.21 4.37
CA ARG A 261 16.65 14.48 5.79
C ARG A 261 15.89 13.34 6.49
N PRO A 262 15.97 13.20 7.83
CA PRO A 262 15.24 12.17 8.56
C PRO A 262 13.72 12.24 8.37
N VAL A 263 13.05 11.10 8.48
CA VAL A 263 11.57 10.96 8.52
C VAL A 263 11.12 10.65 9.94
N ASP A 264 9.96 11.13 10.37
CA ASP A 264 9.47 10.87 11.73
C ASP A 264 8.72 9.53 11.82
N THR A 265 8.05 9.17 10.71
CA THR A 265 7.23 7.97 10.59
C THR A 265 7.41 7.32 9.23
N ALA A 266 7.23 6.00 9.19
CA ALA A 266 7.22 5.25 7.94
C ALA A 266 6.06 4.23 7.94
N GLU A 267 5.24 4.26 6.90
CA GLU A 267 4.20 3.25 6.64
C GLU A 267 4.70 2.36 5.50
N LEU A 268 5.18 1.17 5.87
CA LEU A 268 5.78 0.18 4.98
C LEU A 268 4.78 -0.91 4.62
N HIS A 269 4.53 -1.09 3.32
CA HIS A 269 3.89 -2.30 2.81
C HIS A 269 4.89 -3.47 2.83
N ALA A 270 4.93 -4.16 3.97
CA ALA A 270 5.71 -5.38 4.18
C ALA A 270 4.75 -6.54 4.50
N PRO A 271 4.23 -7.25 3.47
CA PRO A 271 3.33 -8.39 3.67
C PRO A 271 3.90 -9.46 4.62
N PHE A 272 5.22 -9.70 4.61
CA PHE A 272 5.88 -10.65 5.49
C PHE A 272 6.87 -9.96 6.43
N SER A 273 7.07 -10.49 7.64
CA SER A 273 7.96 -9.88 8.66
C SER A 273 9.39 -9.67 8.14
N ALA A 274 9.92 -10.64 7.41
CA ALA A 274 11.25 -10.57 6.80
C ALA A 274 11.42 -9.41 5.81
N GLN A 275 10.33 -8.99 5.14
CA GLN A 275 10.38 -7.86 4.21
C GLN A 275 10.54 -6.52 4.94
N GLU A 276 10.10 -6.40 6.19
CA GLU A 276 10.39 -5.20 6.97
C GLU A 276 11.89 -5.05 7.22
N VAL A 277 12.62 -6.16 7.45
CA VAL A 277 14.08 -6.15 7.62
C VAL A 277 14.76 -5.58 6.37
N VAL A 278 14.42 -6.10 5.18
CA VAL A 278 14.94 -5.62 3.89
C VAL A 278 14.63 -4.14 3.68
N LEU A 279 13.37 -3.74 3.92
CA LEU A 279 12.94 -2.36 3.69
C LEU A 279 13.60 -1.37 4.65
N ARG A 280 13.73 -1.71 5.94
CA ARG A 280 14.45 -0.85 6.91
C ARG A 280 15.90 -0.62 6.49
N LYS A 281 16.58 -1.69 6.07
CA LYS A 281 17.96 -1.63 5.55
C LYS A 281 18.05 -0.76 4.28
N ALA A 282 17.20 -1.02 3.29
CA ALA A 282 17.20 -0.29 2.01
C ALA A 282 16.86 1.21 2.18
N LEU A 283 15.94 1.53 3.10
CA LEU A 283 15.48 2.89 3.40
C LEU A 283 16.29 3.60 4.48
N ARG A 284 17.31 2.95 5.07
CA ARG A 284 18.16 3.49 6.14
C ARG A 284 17.37 4.02 7.33
N LEU A 285 16.30 3.31 7.72
CA LEU A 285 15.46 3.70 8.85
C LEU A 285 16.13 3.29 10.15
N ASP A 286 16.51 4.27 10.96
CA ASP A 286 17.01 4.04 12.31
C ASP A 286 15.87 3.77 13.31
N ASP A 287 16.24 3.44 14.55
CA ASP A 287 15.28 3.09 15.62
C ASP A 287 14.42 4.27 16.09
N SER A 288 14.76 5.50 15.73
CA SER A 288 13.93 6.67 16.04
C SER A 288 12.69 6.76 15.15
N VAL A 289 12.74 6.14 13.96
CA VAL A 289 11.61 6.14 13.02
C VAL A 289 10.52 5.18 13.49
N ARG A 290 9.32 5.73 13.71
CA ARG A 290 8.14 4.91 14.06
C ARG A 290 7.55 4.27 12.81
N VAL A 291 7.63 2.94 12.74
CA VAL A 291 7.20 2.16 11.58
C VAL A 291 5.83 1.51 11.80
N ASN A 292 4.96 1.59 10.79
CA ASN A 292 3.67 0.89 10.73
C ASN A 292 2.82 1.06 11.98
N LEU A 293 2.65 2.31 12.44
CA LEU A 293 1.83 2.63 13.61
C LEU A 293 0.34 2.27 13.41
N SER A 294 -0.08 1.96 12.17
CA SER A 294 -1.39 1.41 11.81
C SER A 294 -1.50 -0.13 12.01
N GLY A 295 -0.40 -0.82 12.28
CA GLY A 295 -0.27 -2.28 12.29
C GLY A 295 0.30 -2.87 11.00
N GLY A 296 0.33 -2.09 9.91
CA GLY A 296 0.90 -2.54 8.64
C GLY A 296 0.18 -3.75 8.02
N ALA A 297 0.82 -4.37 7.03
CA ALA A 297 0.23 -5.49 6.30
C ALA A 297 0.10 -6.78 7.14
N LEU A 298 0.92 -6.95 8.19
CA LEU A 298 0.79 -8.08 9.12
C LEU A 298 -0.50 -8.03 9.97
N ALA A 299 -1.12 -6.86 10.09
CA ALA A 299 -2.39 -6.69 10.78
C ALA A 299 -3.59 -6.59 9.84
N ALA A 300 -3.41 -6.02 8.65
CA ALA A 300 -4.46 -5.83 7.66
C ALA A 300 -3.85 -5.68 6.24
N ASN A 301 -4.17 -6.61 5.34
CA ASN A 301 -3.61 -6.64 3.98
C ASN A 301 -4.68 -6.88 2.90
N PRO A 302 -5.58 -5.91 2.66
CA PRO A 302 -6.47 -5.97 1.50
C PRO A 302 -5.63 -5.78 0.23
N MET A 303 -5.37 -6.87 -0.50
CA MET A 303 -4.51 -6.82 -1.68
C MET A 303 -5.04 -5.83 -2.71
N MET A 304 -4.16 -5.06 -3.35
CA MET A 304 -4.48 -3.93 -4.23
C MET A 304 -4.97 -2.65 -3.52
N ALA A 305 -5.26 -2.69 -2.22
CA ALA A 305 -5.51 -1.47 -1.43
C ALA A 305 -4.44 -1.22 -0.36
N ALA A 306 -3.66 -2.23 0.02
CA ALA A 306 -2.71 -2.16 1.11
C ALA A 306 -1.63 -1.09 0.91
N GLY A 307 -1.12 -0.90 -0.30
CA GLY A 307 -0.14 0.16 -0.60
C GLY A 307 -0.75 1.55 -0.53
N LEU A 308 -1.93 1.76 -1.13
CA LEU A 308 -2.68 3.01 -1.01
C LEU A 308 -2.99 3.37 0.45
N ILE A 309 -3.35 2.37 1.27
CA ILE A 309 -3.57 2.54 2.71
C ILE A 309 -2.30 3.03 3.40
N ARG A 310 -1.10 2.55 3.04
CA ARG A 310 0.15 3.06 3.63
C ARG A 310 0.37 4.54 3.31
N VAL A 311 0.10 4.96 2.07
CA VAL A 311 0.17 6.39 1.69
C VAL A 311 -0.89 7.20 2.45
N GLY A 312 -2.10 6.68 2.55
CA GLY A 312 -3.21 7.30 3.27
C GLY A 312 -2.97 7.46 4.77
N GLU A 313 -2.41 6.43 5.43
CA GLU A 313 -2.03 6.47 6.86
C GLU A 313 -0.92 7.49 7.11
N ALA A 314 0.10 7.54 6.25
CA ALA A 314 1.16 8.54 6.32
C ALA A 314 0.58 9.96 6.18
N ALA A 315 -0.31 10.19 5.21
CA ALA A 315 -1.01 11.45 5.04
C ALA A 315 -1.89 11.81 6.25
N ALA A 316 -2.64 10.85 6.79
CA ALA A 316 -3.53 11.07 7.91
C ALA A 316 -2.78 11.44 9.21
N ARG A 317 -1.56 10.90 9.41
CA ARG A 317 -0.68 11.33 10.51
C ARG A 317 -0.23 12.78 10.35
N ILE A 318 0.10 13.20 9.12
CA ILE A 318 0.44 14.59 8.83
C ILE A 318 -0.77 15.50 9.05
N HIS A 319 -1.96 15.11 8.60
CA HIS A 319 -3.21 15.87 8.81
C HIS A 319 -3.47 16.11 10.30
N ARG A 320 -3.23 15.10 11.16
CA ARG A 320 -3.35 15.21 12.63
C ARG A 320 -2.14 15.88 13.29
N GLY A 321 -1.07 16.12 12.53
CA GLY A 321 0.23 16.63 12.98
C GLY A 321 0.90 15.74 14.03
N GLU A 322 0.77 14.44 13.84
CA GLU A 322 1.52 13.38 14.53
C GLU A 322 2.87 13.10 13.85
N SER A 323 3.07 13.62 12.64
CA SER A 323 4.28 13.56 11.82
C SER A 323 4.39 14.83 10.99
N ASP A 324 5.59 15.35 10.80
CA ASP A 324 5.87 16.47 9.90
C ASP A 324 6.43 15.98 8.57
N ARG A 325 7.20 14.89 8.60
CA ARG A 325 7.68 14.17 7.42
C ARG A 325 7.43 12.68 7.57
N ALA A 326 6.64 12.12 6.67
CA ALA A 326 6.29 10.71 6.65
C ALA A 326 6.77 10.04 5.35
N LEU A 327 7.27 8.81 5.48
CA LEU A 327 7.55 7.93 4.36
C LEU A 327 6.39 6.96 4.17
N ALA A 328 5.99 6.73 2.92
CA ALA A 328 5.08 5.66 2.56
C ALA A 328 5.73 4.75 1.51
N HIS A 329 5.51 3.44 1.64
CA HIS A 329 6.01 2.43 0.73
C HIS A 329 4.91 1.45 0.34
N ALA A 330 4.85 1.11 -0.95
CA ALA A 330 3.96 0.10 -1.51
C ALA A 330 4.77 -0.93 -2.31
N THR A 331 4.33 -2.20 -2.31
CA THR A 331 5.02 -3.28 -3.01
C THR A 331 4.08 -4.16 -3.82
N SER A 332 4.62 -4.75 -4.89
CA SER A 332 3.94 -5.74 -5.73
C SER A 332 4.94 -6.79 -6.25
N GLY A 333 4.42 -7.96 -6.61
CA GLY A 333 5.22 -9.09 -7.05
C GLY A 333 5.93 -9.83 -5.91
N PRO A 334 6.63 -10.94 -6.23
CA PRO A 334 7.29 -11.75 -5.23
C PRO A 334 8.54 -11.06 -4.67
N CYS A 335 8.76 -11.22 -3.36
CA CYS A 335 9.99 -10.79 -2.68
C CYS A 335 10.35 -9.32 -2.94
N LEU A 336 9.40 -8.39 -2.86
CA LEU A 336 9.62 -6.95 -3.13
C LEU A 336 10.11 -6.68 -4.57
N GLN A 337 9.49 -7.30 -5.59
CA GLN A 337 9.93 -7.12 -6.98
C GLN A 337 9.68 -5.69 -7.50
N GLN A 338 8.53 -5.11 -7.15
CA GLN A 338 8.15 -3.76 -7.55
C GLN A 338 7.92 -2.93 -6.30
N ASN A 339 8.52 -1.75 -6.23
CA ASN A 339 8.43 -0.91 -5.04
C ASN A 339 8.18 0.54 -5.47
N LEU A 340 7.24 1.17 -4.76
CA LEU A 340 6.95 2.59 -4.84
C LEU A 340 7.27 3.22 -3.49
N VAL A 341 7.98 4.35 -3.52
CA VAL A 341 8.33 5.13 -2.33
C VAL A 341 7.80 6.55 -2.51
N ALA A 342 7.11 7.06 -1.50
CA ALA A 342 6.62 8.43 -1.44
C ALA A 342 7.08 9.11 -0.14
N VAL A 343 7.47 10.37 -0.24
CA VAL A 343 7.74 11.26 0.89
C VAL A 343 6.64 12.31 0.96
N LEU A 344 5.97 12.36 2.11
CA LEU A 344 4.90 13.30 2.41
C LEU A 344 5.36 14.28 3.49
N GLU A 345 5.02 15.56 3.33
CA GLU A 345 5.36 16.61 4.30
C GLU A 345 4.17 17.51 4.62
N GLY A 346 3.99 17.81 5.91
CA GLY A 346 3.08 18.85 6.37
C GLY A 346 3.75 20.21 6.35
N GLU A 347 2.96 21.28 6.39
CA GLU A 347 3.51 22.62 6.56
C GLU A 347 4.15 22.80 7.95
N PRO A 348 5.23 23.58 8.07
CA PRO A 348 5.81 23.90 9.37
C PRO A 348 4.74 24.46 10.32
N ARG A 349 4.78 24.05 11.60
CA ARG A 349 3.92 24.61 12.65
C ARG A 349 4.50 25.90 13.21
#